data_AF-A0AAU4DD70-F1
#
_entry.id   AF-A0AAU4DD70-F1
#
_cell.length_a   1.000
_cell.length_b   1.000
_cell.length_c   1.000
_cell.angle_alpha   90.00
_cell.angle_beta   90.00
_cell.angle_gamma   90.00
#
_symmetry.space_group_name_H-M   'P 1'
#
loop_
_entity.id
_entity.type
_entity.pdbx_description
1 polymer ?
#
loop_
_entity_poly.entity_id
_entity_poly.type
_entity_poly.pdbx_seq_one_letter_code
_entity_poly.pdbx_strand_id
1 'polypeptide(L)' 'MTNPFEDPTASYLVLTNRIHHSFWPAGLEPPAGWTTVLPASSREECLAFLGSQRPAPA' A
#
# COMPACT_ATOMS: atom_id res chain seq x y z
N MET A 1 -20.62 -3.87 -7.60
CA MET A 1 -20.22 -3.26 -6.31
C MET A 1 -18.80 -3.75 -6.03
N THR A 2 -17.80 -3.11 -6.65
CA THR A 2 -16.38 -3.44 -6.45
C THR A 2 -15.90 -2.69 -5.23
N ASN A 3 -15.33 -3.42 -4.28
CA ASN A 3 -14.71 -2.82 -3.11
C ASN A 3 -13.51 -1.97 -3.57
N PRO A 4 -13.39 -0.68 -3.22
CA PRO A 4 -12.27 0.17 -3.63
C PRO A 4 -10.90 -0.32 -3.15
N PHE A 5 -10.86 -1.28 -2.22
CA PHE A 5 -9.64 -1.96 -1.78
C PHE A 5 -9.26 -3.18 -2.64
N GLU A 6 -10.15 -3.64 -3.52
CA GLU A 6 -9.99 -4.86 -4.32
C GLU A 6 -10.05 -4.57 -5.83
N ASP A 7 -10.06 -3.30 -6.23
CA ASP A 7 -10.03 -2.91 -7.63
C ASP A 7 -8.60 -3.05 -8.20
N PRO A 8 -8.34 -3.99 -9.12
CA PRO A 8 -7.00 -4.18 -9.67
C PRO A 8 -6.56 -3.04 -10.62
N THR A 9 -7.51 -2.21 -11.08
CA THR A 9 -7.25 -1.07 -11.96
C THR A 9 -7.04 0.25 -11.20
N ALA A 10 -7.34 0.26 -9.89
CA ALA A 10 -7.12 1.42 -9.04
C ALA A 10 -5.66 1.54 -8.59
N SER A 11 -5.24 2.78 -8.30
CA SER A 11 -3.94 3.06 -7.71
C SER A 11 -4.00 2.93 -6.19
N TYR A 12 -2.93 2.38 -5.61
CA TYR A 12 -2.80 2.17 -4.19
C TYR A 12 -1.55 2.82 -3.62
N LEU A 13 -1.65 3.20 -2.36
CA LEU A 13 -0.60 3.75 -1.53
C LEU A 13 -0.20 2.70 -0.50
N VAL A 14 1.09 2.58 -0.24
CA VAL A 14 1.56 1.85 0.95
C VAL A 14 1.82 2.89 2.02
N LEU A 15 1.02 2.83 3.06
CA LEU A 15 1.20 3.64 4.25
C LEU A 15 1.97 2.81 5.27
N THR A 16 2.89 3.45 5.99
CA THR A 16 3.51 2.88 7.17
C THR A 16 3.18 3.72 8.38
N ASN A 17 3.03 3.07 9.52
CA ASN A 17 3.03 3.71 10.82
C ASN A 17 4.21 3.19 11.64
N ARG A 18 4.23 3.51 12.94
CA ARG A 18 5.33 3.14 13.85
C ARG A 18 5.66 1.65 13.88
N ILE A 19 4.72 0.75 13.55
CA ILE A 19 4.88 -0.70 13.69
C ILE A 19 4.18 -1.54 12.60
N HIS A 20 3.35 -0.94 11.75
CA HIS A 20 2.52 -1.64 10.77
C HIS A 20 2.49 -0.93 9.42
N HIS A 21 2.39 -1.72 8.37
CA HIS A 21 2.17 -1.24 7.00
C HIS A 21 0.71 -1.49 6.63
N SER A 22 0.06 -0.53 5.98
CA SER A 22 -1.32 -0.62 5.53
C SER A 22 -1.43 -0.26 4.06
N PHE A 23 -2.30 -0.99 3.37
CA PHE A 23 -2.61 -0.79 1.97
C PHE A 23 -3.81 0.15 1.88
N TRP A 24 -3.63 1.28 1.20
CA TRP A 24 -4.64 2.34 1.17
C TRP A 24 -4.95 2.78 -0.27
N PRO A 25 -6.21 2.91 -0.69
CA PRO A 25 -6.53 3.38 -2.04
C PRO A 25 -6.12 4.84 -2.20
N ALA A 26 -5.50 5.19 -3.33
CA ALA A 26 -5.05 6.57 -3.59
C ALA A 26 -6.21 7.57 -3.71
N GLY A 27 -7.43 7.09 -3.97
CA GLY A 27 -8.64 7.91 -4.01
C GLY A 27 -9.23 8.26 -2.64
N LEU A 28 -8.66 7.75 -1.54
CA LEU A 28 -9.10 8.03 -0.17
C LEU A 28 -8.01 8.78 0.59
N GLU A 29 -8.42 9.76 1.38
CA GLU A 29 -7.50 10.53 2.21
C GLU A 29 -6.90 9.63 3.32
N PRO A 30 -5.56 9.56 3.45
CA PRO A 30 -4.94 8.73 4.47
C PRO A 30 -5.19 9.31 5.87
N PRO A 31 -5.38 8.45 6.89
CA PRO A 31 -5.55 8.91 8.26
C PRO A 31 -4.30 9.63 8.79
N ALA A 32 -4.51 10.63 9.65
CA ALA A 32 -3.42 11.38 10.28
C ALA A 32 -2.49 10.44 11.08
N GLY A 33 -1.18 10.67 10.98
CA GLY A 33 -0.15 9.85 11.65
C GLY A 33 0.35 8.65 10.85
N TRP A 34 -0.15 8.45 9.63
CA TRP A 34 0.41 7.52 8.67
C TRP A 34 1.35 8.23 7.70
N THR A 35 2.48 7.60 7.41
CA THR A 35 3.47 8.11 6.46
C THR A 35 3.36 7.32 5.17
N THR A 36 3.23 8.00 4.04
CA THR A 36 3.24 7.34 2.73
C THR A 36 4.66 6.90 2.41
N VAL A 37 4.89 5.59 2.34
CA VAL A 37 6.19 5.01 1.94
C VAL A 37 6.25 4.70 0.46
N LEU A 38 5.10 4.36 -0.14
CA LEU A 38 4.96 4.19 -1.58
C LEU A 38 3.81 5.08 -2.08
N PRO A 39 4.08 5.99 -3.04
CA PRO A 39 3.06 6.83 -3.66
C PRO A 39 2.13 6.00 -4.55
N ALA A 40 1.13 6.66 -5.16
CA ALA A 40 0.05 5.99 -5.86
C ALA A 40 0.58 5.17 -7.04
N SER A 41 0.66 3.85 -6.83
CA SER A 41 1.25 2.89 -7.76
C SER A 41 0.29 1.73 -8.03
N SER A 42 0.60 0.95 -9.06
CA SER A 42 -0.14 -0.27 -9.38
C SER A 42 -0.05 -1.28 -8.23
N ARG A 43 -1.07 -2.13 -8.10
CA ARG A 43 -1.10 -3.20 -7.09
C ARG A 43 0.13 -4.10 -7.16
N GLU A 44 0.62 -4.36 -8.36
CA GLU A 44 1.81 -5.18 -8.61
C GLU A 44 3.08 -4.54 -8.02
N GLU A 45 3.29 -3.24 -8.22
CA GLU A 45 4.42 -2.52 -7.63
C GLU A 45 4.34 -2.49 -6.11
N CYS A 46 3.15 -2.28 -5.55
CA CYS A 46 2.97 -2.28 -4.10
C CYS A 46 3.24 -3.66 -3.50
N LEU A 47 2.80 -4.74 -4.17
CA LEU A 47 3.11 -6.11 -3.76
C LEU A 47 4.60 -6.45 -3.90
N ALA A 48 5.24 -5.98 -4.97
CA ALA A 48 6.69 -6.12 -5.15
C ALA A 48 7.45 -5.42 -4.02
N PHE A 49 7.06 -4.18 -3.69
CA PHE A 49 7.65 -3.41 -2.58
C PHE A 49 7.49 -4.13 -1.23
N LEU A 50 6.29 -4.63 -0.92
CA LEU A 50 6.03 -5.40 0.30
C LEU A 50 6.80 -6.74 0.33
N GLY A 51 6.92 -7.40 -0.82
CA GLY A 51 7.73 -8.61 -0.98
C GLY A 51 9.21 -8.37 -0.74
N SER A 52 9.75 -7.25 -1.22
CA SER A 52 11.14 -6.84 -1.00
C SER A 52 11.42 -6.37 0.44
N GLN A 53 10.42 -5.86 1.16
CA GLN A 53 10.56 -5.51 2.58
C GLN A 53 10.74 -6.72 3.48
N ARG A 54 10.27 -7.91 3.06
CA ARG A 54 10.54 -9.14 3.80
C ARG A 54 11.97 -9.60 3.51
N PRO A 55 12.88 -9.65 4.50
CA PRO A 55 14.19 -10.24 4.28
C PRO A 55 13.99 -11.70 3.84
N ALA A 56 14.64 -12.09 2.74
CA ALA A 56 14.68 -13.49 2.33
C ALA A 56 15.24 -14.31 3.51
N PRO A 57 14.62 -15.45 3.89
CA PRO A 57 15.29 -16.36 4.80
C PRO A 57 16.58 -16.84 4.11
N ALA A 58 17.72 -16.59 4.75
CA ALA A 58 19.02 -17.13 4.35
C ALA A 58 19.03 -18.66 4.43
#